data_AF-A0A8J3U6S2-F1
#
_entry.id   AF-A0A8J3U6S2-F1
#
_cell.length_a   1.000
_cell.length_b   1.000
_cell.length_c   1.000
_cell.angle_alpha   90.00
_cell.angle_beta   90.00
_cell.angle_gamma   90.00
#
_symmetry.space_group_name_H-M   'P 1'
#
loop_
_entity.id
_entity.type
_entity.pdbx_description
1 polymer ?
#
loop_
_entity_poly.entity_id
_entity_poly.type
_entity_poly.pdbx_seq_one_letter_code
_entity_poly.pdbx_strand_id
1 'polypeptide(L)'
;MERLDDKTLQELARLICGDDGPLRRQGWELPGFLLGAGWTDVPDYDGGPRREWTTDRLLERRKAPDDIEKVILRLCDQREYLGEPADTAARVTKMLNDFLIHEGYKVERPTGRPRVIECDPTLATPGSLAPVTLKVTMSQVVKDAQLAKVLQGRLDEARTCSDNGCHVAAIIMLGSLLEGVLLDAARDRLSIPESSLGKKNLHDLIELAHHNGFIAVDVLRLCHALRDFRNLVHPHLQVRMSHTPDRDTVEMCWPVVNATLNDLAESLPS
;
A
#
# COMPACT_ATOMS: atom_id res chain seq x y z
N MET A 1 -20.93 -17.43 -0.84
CA MET A 1 -19.65 -18.13 -1.05
C MET A 1 -19.90 -19.64 -1.26
N GLU A 2 -19.01 -20.37 -1.92
CA GLU A 2 -19.04 -21.85 -1.95
C GLU A 2 -18.42 -22.47 -0.68
N ARG A 3 -18.45 -23.81 -0.59
CA ARG A 3 -17.85 -24.56 0.51
C ARG A 3 -16.32 -24.53 0.41
N LEU A 4 -15.67 -24.05 1.46
CA LEU A 4 -14.20 -24.01 1.56
C LEU A 4 -13.58 -25.39 1.84
N ASP A 5 -12.34 -25.60 1.42
CA ASP A 5 -11.54 -26.80 1.73
C ASP A 5 -11.25 -26.93 3.24
N ASP A 6 -11.07 -28.17 3.68
CA ASP A 6 -10.82 -28.48 5.09
C ASP A 6 -9.50 -27.86 5.59
N LYS A 7 -8.47 -27.73 4.73
CA LYS A 7 -7.22 -27.04 5.08
C LYS A 7 -7.42 -25.54 5.23
N THR A 8 -8.27 -24.93 4.42
CA THR A 8 -8.60 -23.50 4.54
C THR A 8 -9.34 -23.24 5.85
N LEU A 9 -10.25 -24.13 6.27
CA LEU A 9 -10.90 -24.02 7.58
C LEU A 9 -9.89 -24.18 8.75
N GLN A 10 -8.87 -25.03 8.61
CA GLN A 10 -7.80 -25.16 9.61
C GLN A 10 -6.90 -23.93 9.70
N GLU A 11 -6.60 -23.25 8.60
CA GLU A 11 -5.85 -21.99 8.60
C GLU A 11 -6.72 -20.81 9.09
N LEU A 12 -8.01 -20.81 8.76
CA LEU A 12 -8.97 -19.87 9.35
C LEU A 12 -9.04 -20.04 10.88
N ALA A 13 -9.09 -21.27 11.39
CA ALA A 13 -9.06 -21.54 12.82
C ALA A 13 -7.77 -21.00 13.48
N ARG A 14 -6.60 -21.23 12.86
CA ARG A 14 -5.32 -20.69 13.33
C ARG A 14 -5.35 -19.17 13.44
N LEU A 15 -5.89 -18.49 12.41
CA LEU A 15 -5.99 -17.03 12.40
C LEU A 15 -6.97 -16.50 13.45
N ILE A 16 -8.11 -17.17 13.66
CA ILE A 16 -9.08 -16.84 14.72
C ILE A 16 -8.43 -16.98 16.11
N CYS A 17 -7.69 -18.06 16.35
CA CYS A 17 -6.98 -18.26 17.62
C CYS A 17 -5.86 -17.23 17.82
N GLY A 18 -5.35 -16.63 16.74
CA GLY A 18 -4.26 -15.65 16.80
C GLY A 18 -2.95 -16.27 17.28
N ASP A 19 -2.64 -17.48 16.83
CA ASP A 19 -1.38 -18.15 17.21
C ASP A 19 -0.14 -17.42 16.68
N ASP A 20 -0.26 -16.82 15.49
CA ASP A 20 0.75 -15.96 14.86
C ASP A 20 0.15 -14.62 14.41
N GLY A 21 -1.04 -14.31 14.93
CA GLY A 21 -1.84 -13.15 14.55
C GLY A 21 -1.66 -11.96 15.49
N PRO A 22 -2.19 -10.80 15.11
CA PRO A 22 -2.03 -9.58 15.89
C PRO A 22 -2.82 -9.55 17.21
N LEU A 23 -3.81 -10.44 17.39
CA LEU A 23 -4.56 -10.59 18.64
C LEU A 23 -4.70 -12.07 18.97
N ARG A 24 -4.11 -12.49 20.09
CA ARG A 24 -4.19 -13.87 20.59
C ARG A 24 -5.41 -14.04 21.50
N ARG A 25 -6.44 -14.75 21.02
CA ARG A 25 -7.67 -15.02 21.78
C ARG A 25 -7.47 -16.16 22.77
N GLN A 26 -7.86 -15.98 24.02
CA GLN A 26 -7.94 -17.05 25.00
C GLN A 26 -9.05 -18.04 24.64
N GLY A 27 -8.96 -19.26 25.15
CA GLY A 27 -9.91 -20.32 24.79
C GLY A 27 -11.36 -19.96 25.14
N TRP A 28 -11.55 -19.33 26.29
CA TRP A 28 -12.86 -18.85 26.76
C TRP A 28 -13.43 -17.69 25.93
N GLU A 29 -12.63 -17.02 25.08
CA GLU A 29 -13.09 -15.95 24.18
C GLU A 29 -13.62 -16.48 22.85
N LEU A 30 -13.26 -17.72 22.49
CA LEU A 30 -13.60 -18.31 21.18
C LEU A 30 -15.12 -18.50 20.97
N PRO A 31 -15.91 -18.98 21.96
CA PRO A 31 -17.36 -19.03 21.81
C PRO A 31 -17.96 -17.64 21.61
N GLY A 32 -17.48 -16.65 22.37
CA GLY A 32 -17.93 -15.25 22.28
C GLY A 32 -17.67 -14.64 20.90
N PHE A 33 -16.52 -14.94 20.30
CA PHE A 33 -16.21 -14.51 18.93
C PHE A 33 -17.19 -15.11 17.90
N LEU A 34 -17.44 -16.43 17.95
CA LEU A 34 -18.34 -17.10 17.01
C LEU A 34 -19.79 -16.60 17.17
N LEU A 35 -20.25 -16.41 18.40
CA LEU A 35 -21.54 -15.77 18.69
C LEU A 35 -21.58 -14.33 18.15
N GLY A 36 -20.50 -13.57 18.32
CA GLY A 36 -20.34 -12.21 17.79
C GLY A 36 -20.32 -12.13 16.26
N ALA A 37 -19.97 -13.22 15.58
CA ALA A 37 -20.15 -13.37 14.13
C ALA A 37 -21.60 -13.66 13.73
N GLY A 38 -22.48 -13.96 14.69
CA GLY A 38 -23.89 -14.28 14.45
C GLY A 38 -24.15 -15.78 14.29
N TRP A 39 -23.27 -16.65 14.79
CA TRP A 39 -23.60 -18.07 14.95
C TRP A 39 -24.58 -18.26 16.12
N THR A 40 -25.49 -19.21 15.99
CA THR A 40 -26.35 -19.70 17.08
C THR A 40 -25.78 -21.00 17.67
N ASP A 41 -26.23 -21.46 18.84
CA ASP A 41 -25.90 -22.81 19.34
C ASP A 41 -24.38 -23.13 19.41
N VAL A 42 -23.57 -22.12 19.73
CA VAL A 42 -22.12 -22.30 19.91
C VAL A 42 -21.90 -22.92 21.30
N PRO A 43 -21.27 -24.10 21.41
CA PRO A 43 -20.99 -24.70 22.70
C PRO A 43 -19.95 -23.88 23.48
N ASP A 44 -19.94 -24.04 24.80
CA ASP A 44 -18.86 -23.52 25.62
C ASP A 44 -17.52 -24.16 25.24
N TYR A 45 -16.44 -23.42 25.50
CA TYR A 45 -15.10 -23.93 25.29
C TYR A 45 -14.80 -25.04 26.31
N ASP A 46 -14.33 -26.19 25.84
CA ASP A 46 -14.17 -27.42 26.62
C ASP A 46 -12.82 -27.53 27.36
N GLY A 47 -11.95 -26.52 27.20
CA GLY A 47 -10.60 -26.52 27.78
C GLY A 47 -9.57 -27.32 26.97
N GLY A 48 -9.95 -27.90 25.83
CA GLY A 48 -9.06 -28.60 24.90
C GLY A 48 -8.18 -27.65 24.08
N PRO A 49 -7.36 -28.13 23.14
CA PRO A 49 -6.51 -27.26 22.32
C PRO A 49 -7.34 -26.26 21.50
N ARG A 50 -7.08 -24.95 21.65
CA ARG A 50 -7.87 -23.87 21.01
C ARG A 50 -8.06 -24.08 19.50
N ARG A 51 -6.97 -24.38 18.78
CA ARG A 51 -6.99 -24.54 17.33
C ARG A 51 -7.84 -25.75 16.90
N GLU A 52 -7.73 -26.87 17.62
CA GLU A 52 -8.53 -28.07 17.35
C GLU A 52 -10.00 -27.79 17.61
N TRP A 53 -10.32 -27.22 18.77
CA TRP A 53 -11.69 -26.84 19.12
C TRP A 53 -12.30 -25.91 18.08
N THR A 54 -11.59 -24.85 17.65
CA THR A 54 -12.10 -23.92 16.63
C THR A 54 -12.24 -24.59 15.25
N THR A 55 -11.31 -25.47 14.89
CA THR A 55 -11.37 -26.24 13.63
C THR A 55 -12.61 -27.11 13.61
N ASP A 56 -12.90 -27.83 14.69
CA ASP A 56 -14.07 -28.71 14.78
C ASP A 56 -15.37 -27.91 14.61
N ARG A 57 -15.48 -26.74 15.27
CA ARG A 57 -16.64 -25.84 15.12
C ARG A 57 -16.82 -25.37 13.67
N LEU A 58 -15.74 -25.06 12.96
CA LEU A 58 -15.80 -24.69 11.54
C LEU A 58 -16.20 -25.87 10.65
N LEU A 59 -15.65 -27.07 10.91
CA LEU A 59 -15.95 -28.27 10.14
C LEU A 59 -17.40 -28.74 10.31
N GLU A 60 -17.97 -28.61 11.51
CA GLU A 60 -19.39 -28.87 11.78
C GLU A 60 -20.31 -28.03 10.88
N ARG A 61 -19.93 -26.79 10.58
CA ARG A 61 -20.68 -25.86 9.73
C ARG A 61 -20.22 -25.80 8.28
N ARG A 62 -19.36 -26.72 7.84
CA ARG A 62 -18.82 -26.72 6.46
C ARG A 62 -19.89 -26.78 5.36
N LYS A 63 -21.11 -27.21 5.66
CA LYS A 63 -22.24 -27.25 4.72
C LYS A 63 -23.11 -25.99 4.76
N ALA A 64 -22.79 -25.02 5.61
CA ALA A 64 -23.45 -23.73 5.76
C ALA A 64 -22.44 -22.61 5.41
N PRO A 65 -22.17 -22.36 4.11
CA PRO A 65 -21.14 -21.40 3.70
C PRO A 65 -21.43 -19.98 4.20
N ASP A 66 -22.70 -19.60 4.37
CA ASP A 66 -23.11 -18.31 4.95
C ASP A 66 -22.58 -18.12 6.38
N ASP A 67 -22.52 -19.18 7.17
CA ASP A 67 -22.00 -19.13 8.53
C ASP A 67 -20.47 -18.96 8.55
N ILE A 68 -19.77 -19.61 7.62
CA ILE A 68 -18.33 -19.42 7.45
C ILE A 68 -18.03 -17.99 6.97
N GLU A 69 -18.82 -17.48 6.02
CA GLU A 69 -18.71 -16.11 5.52
C GLU A 69 -18.90 -15.09 6.65
N LYS A 70 -19.91 -15.26 7.52
CA LYS A 70 -20.09 -14.42 8.70
C LYS A 70 -18.86 -14.37 9.62
N VAL A 71 -18.22 -15.51 9.85
CA VAL A 71 -16.99 -15.59 10.67
C VAL A 71 -15.84 -14.85 10.00
N ILE A 72 -15.65 -15.04 8.69
CA ILE A 72 -14.66 -14.31 7.90
C ILE A 72 -14.89 -12.80 8.02
N LEU A 73 -16.13 -12.35 7.82
CA LEU A 73 -16.49 -10.94 7.91
C LEU A 73 -16.27 -10.38 9.32
N ARG A 74 -16.63 -11.11 10.37
CA ARG A 74 -16.39 -10.70 11.76
C ARG A 74 -14.89 -10.58 12.05
N LEU A 75 -14.09 -11.53 11.58
CA LEU A 75 -12.64 -11.55 11.77
C LEU A 75 -11.93 -10.35 11.11
N CYS A 76 -12.49 -9.85 10.00
CA CYS A 76 -11.96 -8.70 9.26
C CYS A 76 -12.60 -7.35 9.63
N ASP A 77 -13.49 -7.31 10.61
CA ASP A 77 -14.17 -6.08 11.04
C ASP A 77 -13.34 -5.32 12.10
N GLN A 78 -13.18 -4.01 11.94
CA GLN A 78 -12.42 -3.19 12.89
C GLN A 78 -13.00 -3.21 14.31
N ARG A 79 -14.32 -3.43 14.46
CA ARG A 79 -15.01 -3.47 15.76
C ARG A 79 -14.66 -4.70 16.59
N GLU A 80 -14.05 -5.72 15.98
CA GLU A 80 -13.50 -6.87 16.70
C GLU A 80 -12.23 -6.50 17.50
N TYR A 81 -11.55 -5.42 17.12
CA TYR A 81 -10.24 -5.05 17.65
C TYR A 81 -10.27 -3.69 18.37
N LEU A 82 -11.36 -3.41 19.10
CA LEU A 82 -11.47 -2.18 19.89
C LEU A 82 -10.40 -2.19 21.00
N GLY A 83 -9.54 -1.17 21.03
CA GLY A 83 -8.41 -1.07 21.96
C GLY A 83 -7.07 -1.54 21.38
N GLU A 84 -7.08 -2.19 20.22
CA GLU A 84 -5.88 -2.57 19.47
C GLU A 84 -5.48 -1.48 18.45
N PRO A 85 -4.26 -1.53 17.88
CA PRO A 85 -3.84 -0.62 16.81
C PRO A 85 -4.86 -0.55 15.65
N ALA A 86 -5.06 0.65 15.11
CA ALA A 86 -6.09 0.92 14.09
C ALA A 86 -5.90 0.13 12.78
N ASP A 87 -4.71 -0.39 12.51
CA ASP A 87 -4.38 -1.21 11.36
C ASP A 87 -4.51 -2.72 11.62
N THR A 88 -4.92 -3.14 12.83
CA THR A 88 -5.01 -4.56 13.21
C THR A 88 -5.93 -5.37 12.31
N ALA A 89 -7.16 -4.91 12.06
CA ALA A 89 -8.05 -5.58 11.12
C ALA A 89 -7.47 -5.60 9.69
N ALA A 90 -6.66 -4.58 9.33
CA ALA A 90 -5.95 -4.54 8.05
C ALA A 90 -4.94 -5.67 7.91
N ARG A 91 -4.12 -5.88 8.94
CA ARG A 91 -3.15 -6.98 8.97
C ARG A 91 -3.84 -8.34 8.95
N VAL A 92 -4.90 -8.53 9.75
CA VAL A 92 -5.68 -9.79 9.76
C VAL A 92 -6.30 -10.08 8.39
N THR A 93 -6.90 -9.07 7.75
CA THR A 93 -7.46 -9.22 6.40
C THR A 93 -6.41 -9.63 5.38
N LYS A 94 -5.20 -9.06 5.47
CA LYS A 94 -4.08 -9.45 4.60
C LYS A 94 -3.72 -10.92 4.81
N MET A 95 -3.51 -11.33 6.06
CA MET A 95 -3.18 -12.73 6.40
C MET A 95 -4.26 -13.71 5.97
N LEU A 96 -5.54 -13.35 6.10
CA LEU A 96 -6.66 -14.16 5.62
C LEU A 96 -6.59 -14.33 4.10
N ASN A 97 -6.38 -13.23 3.37
CA ASN A 97 -6.32 -13.25 1.92
C ASN A 97 -5.10 -14.01 1.38
N ASP A 98 -4.04 -14.20 2.16
CA ASP A 98 -2.88 -15.00 1.73
C ASP A 98 -3.23 -16.47 1.48
N PHE A 99 -4.34 -16.98 2.02
CA PHE A 99 -4.80 -18.35 1.77
C PHE A 99 -6.23 -18.43 1.20
N LEU A 100 -7.12 -17.50 1.56
CA LEU A 100 -8.51 -17.51 1.07
C LEU A 100 -8.60 -17.36 -0.45
N ILE A 101 -7.62 -16.67 -1.06
CA ILE A 101 -7.50 -16.54 -2.51
C ILE A 101 -7.46 -17.86 -3.26
N HIS A 102 -6.93 -18.93 -2.65
CA HIS A 102 -6.86 -20.25 -3.27
C HIS A 102 -8.24 -20.92 -3.36
N GLU A 103 -9.21 -20.43 -2.60
CA GLU A 103 -10.63 -20.80 -2.68
C GLU A 103 -11.39 -19.95 -3.70
N GLY A 104 -10.72 -19.02 -4.39
CA GLY A 104 -11.35 -18.09 -5.31
C GLY A 104 -12.05 -16.91 -4.64
N TYR A 105 -11.69 -16.59 -3.40
CA TYR A 105 -12.29 -15.48 -2.65
C TYR A 105 -11.24 -14.57 -1.99
N LYS A 106 -11.56 -13.30 -1.82
CA LYS A 106 -10.80 -12.37 -0.97
C LYS A 106 -11.73 -11.45 -0.20
N VAL A 107 -11.25 -10.92 0.91
CA VAL A 107 -11.94 -9.87 1.67
C VAL A 107 -11.37 -8.50 1.32
N GLU A 108 -12.26 -7.57 0.97
CA GLU A 108 -11.95 -6.15 0.82
C GLU A 108 -12.66 -5.33 1.91
N ARG A 109 -12.14 -4.14 2.22
CA ARG A 109 -12.75 -3.21 3.20
C ARG A 109 -13.06 -1.83 2.61
N PRO A 110 -13.95 -1.73 1.59
CA PRO A 110 -14.36 -0.42 1.09
C PRO A 110 -15.05 0.35 2.23
N THR A 111 -14.60 1.56 2.52
CA THR A 111 -15.14 2.41 3.62
C THR A 111 -15.08 1.76 5.02
N GLY A 112 -14.16 0.81 5.24
CA GLY A 112 -13.89 0.20 6.55
C GLY A 112 -14.77 -1.00 6.92
N ARG A 113 -15.81 -1.33 6.14
CA ARG A 113 -16.61 -2.56 6.36
C ARG A 113 -16.12 -3.71 5.47
N PRO A 114 -15.85 -4.90 6.02
CA PRO A 114 -15.40 -6.03 5.23
C PRO A 114 -16.51 -6.56 4.33
N ARG A 115 -16.12 -7.02 3.14
CA ARG A 115 -16.97 -7.75 2.18
C ARG A 115 -16.13 -8.84 1.52
N VAL A 116 -16.70 -10.03 1.38
CA VAL A 116 -16.12 -11.09 0.55
C VAL A 116 -16.43 -10.80 -0.90
N ILE A 117 -15.45 -10.95 -1.77
CA ILE A 117 -15.60 -10.86 -3.23
C ILE A 117 -14.93 -12.07 -3.87
N GLU A 118 -15.47 -12.46 -5.02
CA GLU A 118 -14.83 -13.48 -5.87
C GLU A 118 -13.54 -12.93 -6.48
N CYS A 119 -12.54 -13.79 -6.58
CA CYS A 119 -11.30 -13.49 -7.26
C CYS A 119 -10.78 -14.73 -7.99
N ASP A 120 -10.02 -14.51 -9.06
CA ASP A 120 -9.37 -15.61 -9.76
C ASP A 120 -8.19 -16.15 -8.91
N PRO A 121 -8.23 -17.42 -8.45
CA PRO A 121 -7.16 -18.02 -7.65
C PRO A 121 -5.83 -18.09 -8.41
N THR A 122 -5.84 -18.04 -9.74
CA THR A 122 -4.63 -18.06 -10.58
C THR A 122 -3.95 -16.70 -10.66
N LEU A 123 -4.65 -15.61 -10.32
CA LEU A 123 -4.07 -14.27 -10.19
C LEU A 123 -3.43 -14.04 -8.80
N ALA A 124 -3.48 -15.05 -7.93
CA ALA A 124 -3.16 -14.92 -6.53
C ALA A 124 -1.68 -15.15 -6.15
N THR A 125 -0.74 -15.01 -7.10
CA THR A 125 0.70 -14.94 -6.79
C THR A 125 1.45 -14.06 -7.80
N PRO A 126 2.40 -13.23 -7.32
CA PRO A 126 2.19 -11.84 -6.97
C PRO A 126 2.18 -10.94 -8.22
N GLY A 127 0.99 -10.43 -8.54
CA GLY A 127 0.80 -9.39 -9.55
C GLY A 127 -0.32 -8.44 -9.17
N SER A 128 -0.59 -8.25 -7.86
CA SER A 128 -0.89 -6.87 -7.49
C SER A 128 0.31 -6.11 -7.99
N LEU A 129 0.14 -5.18 -8.93
CA LEU A 129 1.16 -4.19 -9.22
C LEU A 129 1.43 -3.51 -7.88
N ALA A 130 2.34 -4.10 -7.09
CA ALA A 130 2.74 -3.53 -5.82
C ALA A 130 3.23 -2.14 -6.24
N PRO A 131 2.57 -1.07 -5.74
CA PRO A 131 2.93 0.27 -6.18
C PRO A 131 4.43 0.40 -5.99
N VAL A 132 5.14 0.86 -7.02
CA VAL A 132 6.61 0.92 -7.01
C VAL A 132 7.04 1.49 -5.67
N THR A 133 7.64 0.66 -4.83
CA THR A 133 8.01 1.05 -3.47
C THR A 133 9.35 1.75 -3.50
N LEU A 134 9.50 2.81 -2.71
CA LEU A 134 10.79 3.41 -2.48
C LEU A 134 11.69 2.42 -1.73
N LYS A 135 12.81 2.01 -2.36
CA LYS A 135 13.75 1.03 -1.79
C LYS A 135 14.97 1.69 -1.16
N VAL A 136 15.12 3.00 -1.35
CA VAL A 136 16.32 3.76 -1.02
C VAL A 136 16.02 4.93 -0.09
N THR A 137 16.99 5.33 0.70
CA THR A 137 16.94 6.56 1.50
C THR A 137 17.44 7.75 0.69
N MET A 138 17.04 8.96 1.06
CA MET A 138 17.48 10.16 0.35
C MET A 138 19.01 10.34 0.38
N SER A 139 19.66 9.93 1.48
CA SER A 139 21.11 9.94 1.63
C SER A 139 21.85 8.94 0.73
N GLN A 140 21.16 7.92 0.20
CA GLN A 140 21.72 7.01 -0.79
C GLN A 140 21.66 7.61 -2.21
N VAL A 141 20.76 8.56 -2.45
CA VAL A 141 20.58 9.21 -3.76
C VAL A 141 21.38 10.51 -3.87
N VAL A 142 21.43 11.28 -2.78
CA VAL A 142 22.02 12.63 -2.72
C VAL A 142 23.17 12.66 -1.72
N LYS A 143 24.37 13.02 -2.19
CA LYS A 143 25.61 13.02 -1.39
C LYS A 143 25.66 14.17 -0.37
N ASP A 144 25.13 15.34 -0.74
CA ASP A 144 25.09 16.50 0.15
C ASP A 144 24.06 16.25 1.26
N ALA A 145 24.54 16.13 2.51
CA ALA A 145 23.70 15.82 3.66
C ALA A 145 22.65 16.90 3.96
N GLN A 146 22.94 18.18 3.69
CA GLN A 146 21.97 19.25 3.91
C GLN A 146 20.88 19.20 2.86
N LEU A 147 21.26 19.00 1.58
CA LEU A 147 20.29 18.86 0.50
C LEU A 147 19.42 17.60 0.69
N ALA A 148 20.02 16.47 1.03
CA ALA A 148 19.30 15.23 1.31
C ALA A 148 18.24 15.42 2.42
N LYS A 149 18.57 16.17 3.48
CA LYS A 149 17.62 16.51 4.55
C LYS A 149 16.46 17.37 4.05
N VAL A 150 16.73 18.37 3.22
CA VAL A 150 15.68 19.24 2.64
C VAL A 150 14.76 18.42 1.72
N LEU A 151 15.31 17.56 0.88
CA LEU A 151 14.56 16.71 -0.04
C LEU A 151 13.74 15.65 0.70
N GLN A 152 14.28 15.07 1.78
CA GLN A 152 13.52 14.20 2.67
C GLN A 152 12.34 14.96 3.30
N GLY A 153 12.55 16.20 3.76
CA GLY A 153 11.46 17.04 4.25
C GLY A 153 10.35 17.27 3.22
N ARG A 154 10.70 17.49 1.94
CA ARG A 154 9.72 17.60 0.85
C ARG A 154 8.94 16.31 0.61
N LEU A 155 9.62 15.17 0.69
CA LEU A 155 8.98 13.85 0.58
C LEU A 155 7.97 13.64 1.72
N ASP A 156 8.32 14.01 2.95
CA ASP A 156 7.45 13.87 4.12
C ASP A 156 6.29 14.88 4.10
N GLU A 157 6.52 16.09 3.59
CA GLU A 157 5.49 17.10 3.35
C GLU A 157 4.49 16.63 2.28
N ALA A 158 4.98 16.03 1.19
CA ALA A 158 4.13 15.43 0.16
C ALA A 158 3.22 14.33 0.72
N ARG A 159 3.74 13.46 1.60
CA ARG A 159 2.95 12.43 2.30
C ARG A 159 1.88 13.07 3.17
N THR A 160 2.25 14.04 4.00
CA THR A 160 1.33 14.75 4.88
C THR A 160 0.20 15.42 4.08
N CYS A 161 0.53 16.09 2.97
CA CYS A 161 -0.47 16.68 2.08
C CYS A 161 -1.40 15.64 1.47
N SER A 162 -0.85 14.51 1.00
CA SER A 162 -1.62 13.40 0.44
C SER A 162 -2.63 12.85 1.45
N ASP A 163 -2.19 12.60 2.68
CA ASP A 163 -3.00 12.02 3.77
C ASP A 163 -4.12 12.96 4.23
N ASN A 164 -3.96 14.27 4.04
CA ASN A 164 -4.93 15.29 4.43
C ASN A 164 -5.78 15.83 3.25
N GLY A 165 -5.71 15.20 2.07
CA GLY A 165 -6.50 15.62 0.91
C GLY A 165 -6.01 16.89 0.21
N CYS A 166 -4.81 17.38 0.52
CA CYS A 166 -4.19 18.53 -0.12
C CYS A 166 -3.47 18.12 -1.43
N HIS A 167 -4.23 17.59 -2.39
CA HIS A 167 -3.70 16.89 -3.57
C HIS A 167 -2.81 17.76 -4.48
N VAL A 168 -3.22 19.00 -4.75
CA VAL A 168 -2.42 19.95 -5.55
C VAL A 168 -1.08 20.23 -4.87
N ALA A 169 -1.08 20.45 -3.55
CA ALA A 169 0.14 20.68 -2.78
C ALA A 169 1.05 19.46 -2.78
N ALA A 170 0.49 18.25 -2.61
CA ALA A 170 1.24 17.01 -2.65
C ALA A 170 1.99 16.85 -3.99
N ILE A 171 1.32 17.06 -5.12
CA ILE A 171 1.93 16.97 -6.46
C ILE A 171 3.02 18.03 -6.65
N ILE A 172 2.81 19.26 -6.17
CA ILE A 172 3.83 20.32 -6.24
C ILE A 172 5.08 19.89 -5.47
N MET A 173 4.92 19.31 -4.27
CA MET A 173 6.04 18.81 -3.48
C MET A 173 6.75 17.65 -4.17
N LEU A 174 6.02 16.70 -4.77
CA LEU A 174 6.60 15.60 -5.56
C LEU A 174 7.40 16.10 -6.76
N GLY A 175 6.88 17.09 -7.49
CA GLY A 175 7.60 17.66 -8.63
C GLY A 175 8.80 18.52 -8.20
N SER A 176 8.73 19.22 -7.07
CA SER A 176 9.88 19.93 -6.49
C SER A 176 10.97 18.96 -6.03
N LEU A 177 10.58 17.81 -5.47
CA LEU A 177 11.50 16.75 -5.10
C LEU A 177 12.22 16.19 -6.33
N LEU A 178 11.48 15.88 -7.41
CA LEU A 178 12.06 15.43 -8.68
C LEU A 178 13.07 16.43 -9.24
N GLU A 179 12.71 17.71 -9.27
CA GLU A 179 13.61 18.77 -9.73
C GLU A 179 14.91 18.78 -8.91
N GLY A 180 14.82 18.74 -7.58
CA GLY A 180 15.98 18.75 -6.71
C GLY A 180 16.90 17.54 -6.87
N VAL A 181 16.36 16.32 -6.96
CA VAL A 181 17.19 15.11 -7.10
C VAL A 181 17.83 14.99 -8.48
N LEU A 182 17.12 15.37 -9.54
CA LEU A 182 17.66 15.35 -10.90
C LEU A 182 18.72 16.45 -11.10
N LEU A 183 18.51 17.62 -10.49
CA LEU A 183 19.48 18.70 -10.47
C LEU A 183 20.78 18.27 -9.78
N ASP A 184 20.69 17.67 -8.60
CA ASP A 184 21.87 17.18 -7.87
C ASP A 184 22.59 16.07 -8.64
N ALA A 185 21.85 15.11 -9.20
CA ALA A 185 22.42 14.05 -10.03
C ALA A 185 23.15 14.61 -11.27
N ALA A 186 22.57 15.59 -11.95
CA ALA A 186 23.22 16.26 -13.08
C ALA A 186 24.48 17.02 -12.66
N ARG A 187 24.45 17.72 -11.52
CA ARG A 187 25.60 18.47 -10.98
C ARG A 187 26.74 17.52 -10.62
N ASP A 188 26.46 16.49 -9.83
CA ASP A 188 27.46 15.57 -9.28
C ASP A 188 28.03 14.63 -10.36
N ARG A 189 27.17 14.04 -11.19
CA ARG A 189 27.58 12.97 -12.12
C ARG A 189 28.10 13.49 -13.46
N LEU A 190 27.58 14.63 -13.93
CA LEU A 190 27.98 15.22 -15.22
C LEU A 190 28.94 16.42 -15.04
N SER A 191 29.26 16.79 -13.80
CA SER A 191 30.14 17.92 -13.48
C SER A 191 29.68 19.25 -14.13
N ILE A 192 28.37 19.42 -14.32
CA ILE A 192 27.82 20.64 -14.93
C ILE A 192 27.76 21.75 -13.87
N PRO A 193 28.29 22.96 -14.13
CA PRO A 193 28.24 24.06 -13.19
C PRO A 193 26.80 24.45 -12.82
N GLU A 194 26.59 24.81 -11.55
CA GLU A 194 25.29 25.24 -11.02
C GLU A 194 24.71 26.43 -11.79
N SER A 195 25.55 27.37 -12.25
CA SER A 195 25.13 28.52 -13.05
C SER A 195 24.52 28.14 -14.41
N SER A 196 24.87 26.96 -14.93
CA SER A 196 24.31 26.40 -16.16
C SER A 196 23.05 25.59 -15.88
N LEU A 197 23.04 24.82 -14.79
CA LEU A 197 21.90 24.00 -14.39
C LEU A 197 20.73 24.81 -13.82
N GLY A 198 20.98 25.91 -13.11
CA GLY A 198 19.93 26.75 -12.53
C GLY A 198 19.03 27.45 -13.56
N LYS A 199 19.37 27.38 -14.85
CA LYS A 199 18.53 27.85 -15.97
C LYS A 199 17.68 26.74 -16.59
N LYS A 200 17.98 25.48 -16.29
CA LYS A 200 17.25 24.32 -16.80
C LYS A 200 15.97 24.15 -16.00
N ASN A 201 14.87 23.95 -16.71
CA ASN A 201 13.60 23.61 -16.07
C ASN A 201 13.52 22.08 -15.81
N LEU A 202 12.47 21.64 -15.13
CA LEU A 202 12.26 20.21 -14.88
C LEU A 202 12.23 19.36 -16.16
N HIS A 203 11.72 19.89 -17.28
CA HIS A 203 11.77 19.18 -18.57
C HIS A 203 13.21 18.90 -19.00
N ASP A 204 14.08 19.92 -18.98
CA ASP A 204 15.48 19.79 -19.38
C ASP A 204 16.24 18.81 -18.48
N LEU A 205 15.91 18.78 -17.17
CA LEU A 205 16.53 17.86 -16.21
C LEU A 205 16.09 16.41 -16.44
N ILE A 206 14.81 16.18 -16.72
CA ILE A 206 14.29 14.84 -17.04
C ILE A 206 14.96 14.31 -18.32
N GLU A 207 15.00 15.12 -19.39
CA GLU A 207 15.63 14.75 -20.65
C GLU A 207 17.13 14.45 -20.47
N LEU A 208 17.83 15.29 -19.69
CA LEU A 208 19.24 15.10 -19.40
C LEU A 208 19.49 13.80 -18.61
N ALA A 209 18.66 13.49 -17.62
CA ALA A 209 18.79 12.28 -16.83
C ALA A 209 18.59 11.02 -17.68
N HIS A 210 17.55 10.99 -18.51
CA HIS A 210 17.32 9.86 -19.42
C HIS A 210 18.45 9.71 -20.45
N HIS A 211 18.89 10.81 -21.07
CA HIS A 211 19.97 10.78 -22.05
C HIS A 211 21.28 10.18 -21.50
N ASN A 212 21.54 10.37 -20.21
CA ASN A 212 22.72 9.83 -19.53
C ASN A 212 22.46 8.49 -18.82
N GLY A 213 21.30 7.86 -19.03
CA GLY A 213 20.97 6.54 -18.47
C GLY A 213 20.70 6.54 -16.97
N PHE A 214 20.36 7.70 -16.38
CA PHE A 214 20.07 7.81 -14.95
C PHE A 214 18.66 7.34 -14.58
N ILE A 215 17.75 7.37 -15.55
CA ILE A 215 16.36 6.93 -15.45
C ILE A 215 15.96 6.17 -16.71
N ALA A 216 15.05 5.20 -16.56
CA ALA A 216 14.52 4.44 -17.68
C ALA A 216 13.49 5.22 -18.53
N VAL A 217 13.17 4.70 -19.72
CA VAL A 217 12.31 5.37 -20.72
C VAL A 217 10.84 5.50 -20.27
N ASP A 218 10.36 4.56 -19.46
CA ASP A 218 9.05 4.61 -18.82
C ASP A 218 9.01 5.71 -17.75
N VAL A 219 10.05 5.78 -16.90
CA VAL A 219 10.21 6.84 -15.90
C VAL A 219 10.27 8.22 -16.56
N LEU A 220 11.00 8.38 -17.67
CA LEU A 220 11.01 9.60 -18.49
C LEU A 220 9.59 10.08 -18.85
N ARG A 221 8.77 9.18 -19.43
CA ARG A 221 7.42 9.53 -19.88
C ARG A 221 6.51 9.92 -18.72
N LEU A 222 6.60 9.18 -17.62
CA LEU A 222 5.80 9.42 -16.43
C LEU A 222 6.23 10.70 -15.69
N CYS A 223 7.52 11.04 -15.67
CA CYS A 223 8.03 12.29 -15.13
C CYS A 223 7.49 13.51 -15.88
N HIS A 224 7.33 13.44 -17.21
CA HIS A 224 6.68 14.53 -17.96
C HIS A 224 5.21 14.69 -17.59
N ALA A 225 4.48 13.60 -17.36
CA ALA A 225 3.10 13.68 -16.88
C ALA A 225 3.02 14.32 -15.48
N LEU A 226 3.89 13.91 -14.55
CA LEU A 226 3.96 14.51 -13.21
C LEU A 226 4.32 16.00 -13.28
N ARG A 227 5.27 16.39 -14.14
CA ARG A 227 5.62 17.80 -14.41
C ARG A 227 4.39 18.61 -14.84
N ASP A 228 3.57 18.07 -15.73
CA ASP A 228 2.37 18.75 -16.21
C ASP A 228 1.36 18.98 -15.07
N PHE A 229 1.17 17.99 -14.20
CA PHE A 229 0.35 18.17 -12.99
C PHE A 229 0.99 19.13 -11.98
N ARG A 230 2.30 19.11 -11.79
CA ARG A 230 3.01 20.08 -10.92
C ARG A 230 2.84 21.51 -11.42
N ASN A 231 2.73 21.72 -12.72
CA ASN A 231 2.50 23.05 -13.29
C ASN A 231 1.11 23.62 -12.96
N LEU A 232 0.21 22.82 -12.39
CA LEU A 232 -1.05 23.28 -11.80
C LEU A 232 -0.87 24.16 -10.56
N VAL A 233 0.37 24.37 -10.10
CA VAL A 233 0.72 25.51 -9.23
C VAL A 233 0.25 26.85 -9.80
N HIS A 234 0.07 26.95 -11.12
CA HIS A 234 -0.51 28.11 -11.78
C HIS A 234 -2.03 27.95 -11.93
N PRO A 235 -2.87 28.71 -11.20
CA PRO A 235 -4.33 28.51 -11.21
C PRO A 235 -4.97 28.67 -12.60
N HIS A 236 -4.45 29.58 -13.42
CA HIS A 236 -4.92 29.77 -14.80
C HIS A 236 -4.70 28.53 -15.67
N LEU A 237 -3.64 27.76 -15.42
CA LEU A 237 -3.41 26.49 -16.12
C LEU A 237 -4.44 25.45 -15.69
N GLN A 238 -4.76 25.39 -14.40
CA GLN A 238 -5.78 24.50 -13.86
C GLN A 238 -7.16 24.76 -14.47
N VAL A 239 -7.56 26.03 -14.57
CA VAL A 239 -8.81 26.42 -15.25
C VAL A 239 -8.80 25.96 -16.71
N ARG A 240 -7.70 26.16 -17.44
CA ARG A 240 -7.57 25.73 -18.84
C ARG A 240 -7.59 24.22 -19.01
N MET A 241 -6.98 23.48 -18.09
CA MET A 241 -6.94 22.02 -18.11
C MET A 241 -8.29 21.41 -17.70
N SER A 242 -9.18 22.17 -17.06
CA SER A 242 -10.47 21.71 -16.56
C SER A 242 -10.36 20.44 -15.71
N HIS A 243 -9.28 20.36 -14.93
CA HIS A 243 -8.95 19.22 -14.10
C HIS A 243 -8.45 19.71 -12.74
N THR A 244 -8.92 19.05 -11.69
CA THR A 244 -8.45 19.27 -10.32
C THR A 244 -7.87 17.95 -9.84
N PRO A 245 -6.58 17.92 -9.48
CA PRO A 245 -5.97 16.72 -8.93
C PRO A 245 -6.73 16.23 -7.71
N ASP A 246 -6.98 14.94 -7.70
CA ASP A 246 -7.63 14.20 -6.63
C ASP A 246 -6.66 13.16 -6.05
N ARG A 247 -7.19 12.30 -5.18
CA ARG A 247 -6.43 11.22 -4.58
C ARG A 247 -5.82 10.29 -5.63
N ASP A 248 -6.58 9.93 -6.66
CA ASP A 248 -6.13 8.99 -7.69
C ASP A 248 -4.96 9.59 -8.48
N THR A 249 -5.03 10.90 -8.76
CA THR A 249 -3.94 11.63 -9.43
C THR A 249 -2.65 11.59 -8.60
N VAL A 250 -2.73 11.77 -7.28
CA VAL A 250 -1.58 11.69 -6.37
C VAL A 250 -1.05 10.26 -6.29
N GLU A 251 -1.93 9.25 -6.18
CA GLU A 251 -1.56 7.84 -6.15
C GLU A 251 -0.86 7.39 -7.44
N MET A 252 -1.19 7.98 -8.60
CA MET A 252 -0.47 7.76 -9.85
C MET A 252 0.91 8.46 -9.89
N CYS A 253 1.10 9.57 -9.19
CA CYS A 253 2.37 10.31 -9.16
C CYS A 253 3.42 9.66 -8.24
N TRP A 254 2.99 9.01 -7.16
CA TRP A 254 3.87 8.38 -6.17
C TRP A 254 4.86 7.36 -6.75
N PRO A 255 4.42 6.38 -7.57
CA PRO A 255 5.31 5.42 -8.21
C PRO A 255 6.37 6.07 -9.09
N VAL A 256 6.07 7.21 -9.72
CA VAL A 256 7.00 7.93 -10.61
C VAL A 256 8.20 8.46 -9.81
N VAL A 257 7.95 9.06 -8.66
CA VAL A 257 9.00 9.54 -7.76
C VAL A 257 9.81 8.37 -7.19
N ASN A 258 9.14 7.31 -6.76
CA ASN A 258 9.82 6.14 -6.21
C ASN A 258 10.71 5.45 -7.25
N ALA A 259 10.22 5.30 -8.48
CA ALA A 259 11.00 4.75 -9.59
C ALA A 259 12.21 5.64 -9.89
N THR A 260 12.01 6.96 -9.99
CA THR A 260 13.12 7.91 -10.23
C THR A 260 14.22 7.81 -9.17
N LEU A 261 13.85 7.76 -7.88
CA LEU A 261 14.81 7.64 -6.79
C LEU A 261 15.55 6.29 -6.81
N ASN A 262 14.83 5.20 -7.10
CA ASN A 262 15.43 3.87 -7.23
C ASN A 262 16.40 3.82 -8.42
N ASP A 263 15.99 4.28 -9.61
CA ASP A 263 16.82 4.34 -10.81
C ASP A 263 18.08 5.18 -10.59
N LEU A 264 17.95 6.33 -9.92
CA LEU A 264 19.09 7.18 -9.58
C LEU A 264 20.08 6.45 -8.66
N ALA A 265 19.60 5.73 -7.65
CA ALA A 265 20.49 4.97 -6.78
C ALA A 265 21.18 3.80 -7.50
N GLU A 266 20.45 3.10 -8.38
CA GLU A 266 20.98 1.98 -9.16
C GLU A 266 22.01 2.43 -10.22
N SER A 267 21.86 3.64 -10.75
CA SER A 267 22.76 4.24 -11.75
C SER A 267 23.97 4.97 -11.16
N LEU A 268 24.23 4.88 -9.85
CA LEU A 268 25.45 5.44 -9.25
C LEU A 268 26.69 4.69 -9.75
N PRO A 269 27.74 5.39 -10.21
CA PRO A 269 29.00 4.75 -10.58
C PRO A 269 29.64 4.11 -9.34
N SER A 270 30.17 2.89 -9.52
CA SER A 270 30.88 2.11 -8.51
C SER A 270 32.15 2.80 -7.99
#